data_AF-A0A0A1VCP6-F1
#
_entry.id   AF-A0A0A1VCP6-F1
#
_cell.length_a   1.000
_cell.length_b   1.000
_cell.length_c   1.000
_cell.angle_alpha   90.00
_cell.angle_beta   90.00
_cell.angle_gamma   90.00
#
_symmetry.space_group_name_H-M   'P 1'
#
loop_
_entity.id
_entity.type
_entity.pdbx_description
1 polymer ?
#
loop_
_entity_poly.entity_id
_entity_poly.type
_entity_poly.pdbx_seq_one_letter_code
_entity_poly.pdbx_strand_id
1 'polypeptide(L)'
;MTPWTDDEIKRFLARAGLFARRGLTHTDAEALAEKCLNRDRDIGARDMRACIECKHLQGGGRCALTRKDALPKTMFQRCHGFEWQVPRAA
;
A
#
# COMPACT_ATOMS: atom_id res chain seq x y z
N MET A 1 -7.40 -21.80 -5.81
CA MET A 1 -7.36 -20.39 -5.36
C MET A 1 -8.11 -20.32 -4.04
N THR A 2 -7.46 -19.92 -2.95
CA THR A 2 -8.12 -19.82 -1.64
C THR A 2 -9.06 -18.60 -1.64
N PRO A 3 -10.34 -18.77 -1.26
CA PRO A 3 -11.29 -17.65 -1.14
C PRO A 3 -10.73 -16.52 -0.28
N TRP A 4 -11.18 -15.29 -0.53
CA TRP A 4 -10.83 -14.16 0.32
C TRP A 4 -11.71 -14.16 1.56
N THR A 5 -11.10 -13.87 2.70
CA THR A 5 -11.81 -13.62 3.96
C THR A 5 -12.41 -12.21 3.99
N ASP A 6 -13.40 -11.99 4.85
CA ASP A 6 -14.00 -10.65 5.03
C ASP A 6 -12.96 -9.57 5.39
N ASP A 7 -11.95 -9.93 6.20
CA ASP A 7 -10.89 -9.00 6.60
C ASP A 7 -9.94 -8.68 5.44
N GLU A 8 -9.67 -9.65 4.56
CA GLU A 8 -8.91 -9.41 3.33
C GLU A 8 -9.70 -8.50 2.38
N ILE A 9 -11.01 -8.70 2.24
CA ILE A 9 -11.88 -7.85 1.44
C ILE A 9 -11.88 -6.41 1.98
N LYS A 10 -12.03 -6.22 3.30
CA LYS A 10 -11.97 -4.89 3.93
C LYS A 10 -10.63 -4.20 3.67
N ARG A 11 -9.51 -4.92 3.83
CA ARG A 11 -8.16 -4.39 3.55
C ARG A 11 -7.97 -4.04 2.08
N PHE A 12 -8.47 -4.88 1.18
CA PHE A 12 -8.45 -4.64 -0.27
C PHE A 12 -9.17 -3.33 -0.62
N LEU A 13 -10.43 -3.17 -0.18
CA LEU A 13 -11.22 -1.97 -0.45
C LEU A 13 -10.57 -0.71 0.13
N ALA A 14 -10.06 -0.78 1.36
CA ALA A 14 -9.35 0.34 1.99
C ALA A 14 -8.09 0.74 1.21
N ARG A 15 -7.31 -0.23 0.73
CA ARG A 15 -6.11 0.00 -0.09
C ARG A 15 -6.47 0.58 -1.46
N ALA A 16 -7.45 0.01 -2.17
CA ALA A 16 -7.88 0.49 -3.48
C ALA A 16 -8.30 1.97 -3.39
N GLY A 17 -9.14 2.33 -2.41
CA GLY A 17 -9.52 3.73 -2.18
C GLY A 17 -8.35 4.64 -1.81
N LEU A 18 -7.41 4.16 -0.98
CA LEU A 18 -6.21 4.91 -0.64
C LEU A 18 -5.33 5.18 -1.86
N PHE A 19 -5.11 4.17 -2.69
CA PHE A 19 -4.23 4.25 -3.85
C PHE A 19 -4.81 5.15 -4.94
N ALA A 20 -6.13 5.08 -5.15
CA ALA A 20 -6.84 6.00 -6.04
C ALA A 20 -6.67 7.47 -5.59
N ARG A 21 -6.87 7.76 -4.28
CA ARG A 21 -6.62 9.10 -3.71
C ARG A 21 -5.16 9.55 -3.83
N ARG A 22 -4.22 8.61 -3.98
CA ARG A 22 -2.79 8.88 -4.19
C ARG A 22 -2.40 8.86 -5.68
N GLY A 23 -3.37 9.02 -6.57
CA GLY A 23 -3.18 9.25 -7.99
C GLY A 23 -2.83 7.99 -8.77
N LEU A 24 -3.40 6.85 -8.41
CA LEU A 24 -3.55 5.72 -9.35
C LEU A 24 -4.94 5.77 -9.99
N THR A 25 -5.08 5.19 -11.18
CA THR A 25 -6.40 4.91 -11.75
C THR A 25 -7.13 3.89 -10.87
N HIS A 26 -8.46 3.80 -10.97
CA HIS A 26 -9.22 2.80 -10.20
C HIS A 26 -8.75 1.38 -10.51
N THR A 27 -8.52 1.06 -11.79
CA THR A 27 -8.00 -0.23 -12.24
C THR A 27 -6.61 -0.53 -11.69
N ASP A 28 -5.67 0.42 -11.75
CA ASP A 28 -4.31 0.22 -11.20
C ASP A 28 -4.32 0.11 -9.67
N ALA A 29 -5.22 0.83 -9.01
CA ALA A 29 -5.40 0.78 -7.58
C ALA A 29 -5.90 -0.60 -7.11
N GLU A 30 -6.90 -1.16 -7.79
CA GLU A 30 -7.41 -2.51 -7.51
C GLU A 30 -6.33 -3.57 -7.81
N ALA A 31 -5.67 -3.48 -8.96
CA ALA A 31 -4.61 -4.40 -9.33
C ALA A 31 -3.44 -4.40 -8.32
N LEU A 32 -3.05 -3.23 -7.81
CA LEU A 32 -2.04 -3.15 -6.76
C LEU A 32 -2.55 -3.65 -5.42
N ALA A 33 -3.80 -3.39 -5.06
CA ALA A 33 -4.40 -3.88 -3.82
C ALA A 33 -4.48 -5.42 -3.80
N GLU A 34 -4.77 -6.05 -4.93
CA GLU A 34 -4.72 -7.51 -5.08
C GLU A 34 -3.28 -8.04 -4.93
N LYS A 35 -2.28 -7.37 -5.54
CA LYS A 35 -0.86 -7.72 -5.32
C LYS A 35 -0.47 -7.62 -3.84
N CYS A 36 -0.96 -6.60 -3.12
CA CYS A 36 -0.75 -6.48 -1.68
C CYS A 36 -1.39 -7.63 -0.90
N LEU A 37 -2.58 -8.09 -1.30
CA LEU A 37 -3.24 -9.24 -0.68
C LEU A 37 -2.42 -10.52 -0.87
N ASN A 38 -1.98 -10.80 -2.09
CA ASN A 38 -1.13 -11.95 -2.38
C ASN A 38 0.19 -11.90 -1.59
N ARG A 39 0.80 -10.72 -1.48
CA ARG A 39 1.97 -10.48 -0.64
C ARG A 39 1.70 -10.75 0.85
N ASP A 40 0.57 -10.29 1.38
CA ASP A 40 0.24 -10.47 2.80
C ASP A 40 0.05 -11.96 3.16
N ARG A 41 -0.40 -12.77 2.19
CA ARG A 41 -0.49 -14.24 2.32
C ARG A 41 0.88 -14.91 2.32
N ASP A 42 1.83 -14.41 1.54
CA ASP A 42 3.19 -14.94 1.44
C ASP A 42 4.05 -14.57 2.66
N ILE A 43 4.38 -15.56 3.48
CA ILE A 43 5.21 -15.41 4.68
C ILE A 43 6.57 -14.75 4.37
N GLY A 44 7.18 -15.06 3.23
CA GLY A 44 8.50 -14.51 2.83
C GLY A 44 8.45 -13.05 2.37
N ALA A 45 7.28 -12.55 2.02
CA ALA A 45 7.06 -11.19 1.55
C ALA A 45 6.31 -10.31 2.58
N ARG A 46 6.02 -10.85 3.78
CA ARG A 46 5.27 -10.18 4.84
C ARG A 46 5.89 -8.90 5.36
N ASP A 47 7.16 -8.61 5.07
CA ASP A 47 7.85 -7.38 5.45
C ASP A 47 8.01 -6.39 4.28
N MET A 48 7.66 -6.80 3.05
CA MET A 48 7.72 -5.94 1.88
C MET A 48 6.54 -4.96 1.85
N ARG A 49 6.79 -3.71 1.51
CA ARG A 49 5.78 -2.64 1.52
C ARG A 49 5.95 -1.76 0.30
N ALA A 50 4.84 -1.22 -0.20
CA ALA A 50 4.88 -0.18 -1.21
C ALA A 50 4.82 1.20 -0.55
N CYS A 51 5.56 2.19 -1.06
CA CYS A 51 5.52 3.55 -0.51
C CYS A 51 4.10 4.14 -0.51
N ILE A 52 3.27 3.77 -1.49
CA ILE A 52 1.86 4.19 -1.57
C ILE A 52 0.99 3.70 -0.39
N GLU A 53 1.45 2.74 0.40
CA GLU A 53 0.79 2.31 1.65
C GLU A 53 1.22 3.13 2.88
N CYS A 54 2.33 3.87 2.79
CA CYS A 54 3.00 4.50 3.92
C CYS A 54 2.39 5.86 4.28
N LYS A 55 2.26 6.18 5.58
CA LYS A 55 1.83 7.51 6.06
C LYS A 55 2.83 8.63 5.73
N HIS A 56 4.10 8.27 5.52
CA HIS A 56 5.15 9.24 5.23
C HIS A 56 5.22 9.68 3.76
N LEU A 57 4.55 8.98 2.84
CA LEU A 57 4.52 9.38 1.44
C LEU A 57 3.74 10.69 1.28
N GLN A 58 4.40 11.71 0.75
CA GLN A 58 3.83 13.03 0.47
C GLN A 58 3.46 13.17 -1.00
N GLY A 59 2.65 14.20 -1.30
CA GLY A 59 2.42 14.66 -2.67
C GLY A 59 3.75 14.92 -3.39
N GLY A 60 3.83 14.56 -4.67
CA GLY A 60 5.06 14.65 -5.46
C GLY A 60 6.06 13.51 -5.26
N GLY A 61 5.74 12.49 -4.46
CA GLY A 61 6.57 11.29 -4.35
C GLY A 61 7.73 11.42 -3.35
N ARG A 62 7.67 12.35 -2.41
CA ARG A 62 8.69 12.51 -1.35
C ARG A 62 8.36 11.69 -0.11
N CYS A 63 9.38 11.16 0.56
CA CYS A 63 9.25 10.55 1.88
C CYS A 63 9.51 11.57 3.00
N ALA A 64 8.53 11.82 3.86
CA ALA A 64 8.66 12.77 4.97
C ALA A 64 9.67 12.33 6.04
N LEU A 65 9.86 11.02 6.23
CA LEU A 65 10.76 10.49 7.25
C LEU A 65 12.24 10.69 6.88
N THR A 66 12.64 10.30 5.66
CA THR A 66 14.02 10.42 5.18
C THR A 66 14.32 11.79 4.55
N ARG A 67 13.27 12.58 4.27
CA ARG A 67 13.30 13.84 3.52
C ARG A 67 13.89 13.71 2.11
N LYS A 68 13.91 12.49 1.54
CA LYS A 68 14.35 12.17 0.18
C LYS A 68 13.17 11.75 -0.69
N ASP A 69 13.41 11.58 -1.97
CA ASP A 69 12.43 10.97 -2.87
C ASP A 69 12.13 9.53 -2.42
N ALA A 70 10.85 9.18 -2.48
CA ALA A 70 10.41 7.81 -2.29
C ALA A 70 10.80 7.00 -3.52
N LEU A 71 10.98 5.69 -3.35
CA LEU A 71 11.00 4.76 -4.48
C LEU A 71 9.67 4.84 -5.25
N PRO A 72 9.61 4.32 -6.49
CA PRO A 72 8.37 4.25 -7.25
C PRO A 72 7.24 3.75 -6.36
N LYS A 73 6.16 4.54 -6.25
CA LYS A 73 5.17 4.41 -5.16
C LYS A 73 4.51 3.04 -5.10
N THR A 74 4.48 2.30 -6.21
CA THR A 74 3.88 0.97 -6.38
C THR A 74 4.86 -0.19 -6.23
N MET A 75 6.16 0.08 -6.08
CA MET A 75 7.21 -0.94 -5.95
C MET A 75 7.27 -1.47 -4.51
N PHE A 76 7.27 -2.80 -4.36
CA PHE A 76 7.48 -3.44 -3.07
C PHE A 76 8.97 -3.46 -2.69
N GLN A 77 9.25 -3.08 -1.45
CA GLN A 77 10.59 -3.02 -0.87
C GLN A 77 10.54 -3.31 0.63
N ARG A 78 11.67 -3.68 1.22
CA ARG A 78 11.82 -3.73 2.67
C ARG A 78 12.24 -2.36 3.17
N CYS A 79 11.35 -1.66 3.87
CA CYS A 79 11.63 -0.33 4.42
C CYS A 79 11.45 -0.36 5.95
N HIS A 80 12.54 -0.19 6.69
CA HIS A 80 12.52 -0.21 8.16
C HIS A 80 11.76 0.95 8.80
N GLY A 81 11.62 2.08 8.09
CA GLY A 81 10.85 3.25 8.54
C GLY A 81 9.41 3.27 8.03
N PHE A 82 8.91 2.14 7.51
CA PHE A 82 7.53 2.07 7.02
C PHE A 82 6.53 2.16 8.16
N GLU A 83 5.49 2.97 7.97
CA GLU A 83 4.35 3.03 8.88
C GLU A 83 3.06 3.13 8.08
N TRP A 84 2.04 2.36 8.46
CA TRP A 84 0.77 2.28 7.74
C TRP A 84 0.04 3.62 7.70
N GLN A 85 -0.45 4.00 6.52
CA GLN A 85 -1.49 5.00 6.42
C GLN A 85 -2.80 4.42 6.96
N VAL A 86 -3.14 4.79 8.19
CA VAL A 86 -4.43 4.44 8.79
C VAL A 86 -5.49 5.41 8.25
N PRO A 87 -6.65 4.94 7.76
CA PRO A 87 -7.78 5.81 7.48
C PRO A 87 -8.15 6.57 8.75
N ARG A 88 -8.20 7.91 8.68
CA ARG A 88 -8.78 8.67 9.79
C ARG A 88 -10.26 8.33 9.84
N ALA A 89 -10.77 8.00 11.04
CA ALA A 89 -12.21 7.99 11.25
C ALA A 89 -12.73 9.37 10.83
N ALA A 90 -13.79 9.37 10.02
CA ALA A 90 -14.46 10.60 9.60
C ALA A 90 -15.06 11.33 10.80
#